data_AF-A0A5B7IY90-F1
#
_entry.id   AF-A0A5B7IY90-F1
#
_cell.length_a   1.000
_cell.length_b   1.000
_cell.length_c   1.000
_cell.angle_alpha   90.00
_cell.angle_beta   90.00
_cell.angle_gamma   90.00
#
_symmetry.space_group_name_H-M   'P 1'
#
loop_
_entity.id
_entity.type
_entity.pdbx_description
1 polymer ?
#
loop_
_entity_poly.entity_id
_entity_poly.type
_entity_poly.pdbx_seq_one_letter_code
_entity_poly.pdbx_strand_id
1 'polypeptide(L)'
;MSPCRSDFPLVGNPKCLNTSLNFFFINLYNIRGLRSNFQFVEHHLSSTEPPLLFFTETQLSEATDSSPSSVPSYFLYSHFRFKAGCCVYVRNDLT
;
A
#
# COMPACT_ATOMS: atom_id res chain seq x y z
N MET A 1 16.74 2.72 16.91
CA MET A 1 16.58 3.38 15.59
C MET A 1 17.54 2.70 14.63
N SER A 2 17.01 1.89 13.73
CA SER A 2 17.80 1.10 12.78
C SER A 2 17.59 1.69 11.37
N PRO A 3 18.64 1.83 10.54
CA PRO A 3 18.51 2.42 9.23
C PRO A 3 18.01 1.37 8.22
N CYS A 4 16.87 1.64 7.59
CA CYS A 4 16.39 0.84 6.46
C CYS A 4 17.24 1.16 5.23
N ARG A 5 18.29 0.36 4.97
CA ARG A 5 18.98 0.35 3.68
C ARG A 5 18.33 -0.70 2.79
N SER A 6 17.80 -0.27 1.64
CA SER A 6 17.26 -1.14 0.59
C SER A 6 17.60 -0.48 -0.75
N ASP A 7 18.63 -1.01 -1.42
CA ASP A 7 19.08 -0.56 -2.74
C ASP A 7 18.27 -1.32 -3.81
N PHE A 8 17.16 -0.74 -4.26
CA PHE A 8 16.43 -1.13 -5.48
C PHE A 8 16.30 0.10 -6.41
N PRO A 9 16.36 -0.04 -7.75
CA PRO A 9 16.49 1.08 -8.66
C PRO A 9 15.24 1.98 -8.59
N LEU A 10 15.51 3.25 -8.26
CA LEU A 10 14.57 4.29 -7.90
C LEU A 10 13.73 4.78 -9.09
N VAL A 11 12.77 3.99 -9.56
CA VAL A 11 11.64 4.54 -10.35
C VAL A 11 10.68 5.19 -9.36
N GLY A 12 10.95 6.46 -9.05
CA GLY A 12 10.07 7.36 -8.30
C GLY A 12 9.81 6.93 -6.85
N ASN A 13 10.65 7.39 -5.92
CA ASN A 13 10.49 7.12 -4.49
C ASN A 13 9.06 7.51 -4.01
N PRO A 14 8.20 6.56 -3.62
CA PRO A 14 6.86 6.87 -3.15
C PRO A 14 6.98 7.63 -1.82
N LYS A 15 6.50 8.88 -1.79
CA LYS A 15 6.55 9.71 -0.58
C LYS A 15 5.70 9.04 0.50
N CYS A 16 6.34 8.72 1.62
CA CYS A 16 5.68 8.19 2.81
C CYS A 16 5.35 9.32 3.79
N LEU A 17 4.10 9.41 4.23
CA LEU A 17 3.69 10.24 5.38
C LEU A 17 3.35 9.28 6.52
N ASN A 18 4.06 9.37 7.65
CA ASN A 18 3.78 8.55 8.83
C ASN A 18 2.90 9.35 9.79
N THR A 19 1.73 8.81 10.15
CA THR A 19 0.82 9.40 11.13
C THR A 19 0.45 8.35 12.18
N SER A 20 0.45 8.73 13.46
CA SER A 20 0.09 7.84 14.56
C SER A 20 -1.34 8.09 15.04
N LEU A 21 -2.12 7.03 15.26
CA LEU A 21 -3.50 7.11 15.75
C LEU A 21 -3.59 6.32 17.06
N ASN A 22 -3.34 6.99 18.19
CA ASN A 22 -3.34 6.57 19.62
C ASN A 22 -2.70 5.21 20.04
N PHE A 23 -2.70 4.17 19.21
CA PHE A 23 -2.06 2.86 19.45
C PHE A 23 -1.44 2.23 18.18
N PHE A 24 -1.71 2.75 16.98
CA PHE A 24 -1.17 2.21 15.72
C PHE A 24 -0.41 3.26 14.91
N PHE A 25 0.68 2.83 14.26
CA PHE A 25 1.35 3.60 13.21
C PHE A 25 0.67 3.33 11.87
N ILE A 26 0.21 4.40 11.21
CA ILE A 26 -0.40 4.34 9.88
C ILE A 26 0.62 4.89 8.88
N ASN A 27 1.01 4.04 7.94
CA ASN A 27 1.88 4.44 6.83
C ASN A 27 1.00 4.84 5.63
N LEU A 28 1.21 6.06 5.12
CA LEU A 28 0.55 6.56 3.90
C LEU A 28 1.57 6.65 2.77
N TYR A 29 1.35 5.92 1.67
CA TYR A 29 2.23 5.90 0.52
C TYR A 29 1.50 6.34 -0.76
N ASN A 30 2.17 7.16 -1.55
CA ASN A 30 1.72 7.45 -2.91
C ASN A 30 2.32 6.46 -3.90
N ILE A 31 1.50 5.53 -4.40
CA ILE A 31 1.99 4.40 -5.22
C ILE A 31 2.05 4.72 -6.72
N ARG A 32 1.38 5.78 -7.19
CA ARG A 32 1.38 6.23 -8.60
C ARG A 32 1.13 5.10 -9.60
N GLY A 33 0.15 4.26 -9.31
CA GLY A 33 -0.18 3.05 -10.07
C GLY A 33 0.02 1.78 -9.25
N LEU A 34 -1.07 1.19 -8.78
CA LEU A 34 -1.03 -0.02 -7.94
C LEU A 34 -0.52 -1.21 -8.74
N ARG A 35 -0.99 -1.38 -9.99
CA ARG A 35 -0.66 -2.53 -10.84
C ARG A 35 0.83 -2.59 -11.21
N SER A 36 1.40 -1.46 -11.60
CA SER A 36 2.82 -1.36 -11.95
C SER A 36 3.76 -1.58 -10.77
N ASN A 37 3.27 -1.35 -9.54
CA ASN A 37 4.08 -1.40 -8.33
C ASN A 37 3.64 -2.53 -7.38
N PHE A 38 2.85 -3.49 -7.87
CA PHE A 38 2.26 -4.51 -6.99
C PHE A 38 3.32 -5.38 -6.29
N GLN A 39 4.41 -5.73 -6.97
CA GLN A 39 5.53 -6.46 -6.37
C GLN A 39 6.15 -5.72 -5.18
N PHE A 40 6.25 -4.38 -5.25
CA PHE A 40 6.71 -3.56 -4.15
C PHE A 40 5.73 -3.61 -2.97
N VAL A 41 4.42 -3.58 -3.25
CA VAL A 41 3.37 -3.69 -2.22
C VAL A 41 3.45 -5.03 -1.50
N GLU A 42 3.51 -6.14 -2.24
CA GLU A 42 3.63 -7.48 -1.64
C GLU A 42 4.88 -7.60 -0.77
N HIS A 43 6.02 -7.17 -1.31
CA HIS A 43 7.28 -7.21 -0.57
C HIS A 43 7.22 -6.34 0.70
N HIS A 44 6.64 -5.15 0.63
CA HIS A 44 6.55 -4.25 1.79
C HIS A 44 5.61 -4.81 2.88
N LEU A 45 4.45 -5.33 2.48
CA LEU A 45 3.49 -5.97 3.39
C LEU A 45 4.07 -7.22 4.06
N SER A 46 4.85 -8.02 3.33
CA SER A 46 5.53 -9.21 3.85
C SER A 46 6.73 -8.88 4.74
N SER A 47 7.53 -7.88 4.37
CA SER A 47 8.77 -7.55 5.09
C SER A 47 8.56 -6.74 6.36
N THR A 48 7.56 -5.84 6.38
CA THR A 48 7.36 -4.91 7.51
C THR A 48 6.12 -5.21 8.33
N GLU A 49 5.27 -6.12 7.82
CA GLU A 49 4.01 -6.54 8.44
C GLU A 49 3.21 -5.41 9.12
N PRO A 50 2.96 -4.28 8.44
CA PRO A 50 2.35 -3.13 9.07
C PRO A 50 0.89 -3.45 9.44
N PRO A 51 0.37 -2.94 10.57
CA PRO A 51 -1.02 -3.16 10.95
C PRO A 51 -2.00 -2.57 9.93
N LEU A 52 -1.68 -1.37 9.43
CA LEU A 52 -2.49 -0.65 8.45
C LEU A 52 -1.59 0.11 7.47
N LEU A 53 -1.89 -0.03 6.18
CA LEU A 53 -1.16 0.62 5.11
C LEU A 53 -2.12 1.28 4.12
N PHE A 54 -1.98 2.59 3.92
CA PHE A 54 -2.82 3.37 3.02
C PHE A 54 -2.06 3.75 1.75
N PHE A 55 -2.67 3.51 0.59
CA PHE A 55 -2.13 3.91 -0.71
C PHE A 55 -3.00 4.94 -1.41
N THR A 56 -2.38 5.98 -1.97
CA THR A 56 -3.01 6.97 -2.85
C THR A 56 -2.51 6.85 -4.29
N GLU A 57 -3.28 7.39 -5.23
CA GLU A 57 -2.97 7.37 -6.67
C GLU A 57 -2.83 5.94 -7.21
N THR A 58 -3.80 5.09 -6.92
CA THR A 58 -3.80 3.69 -7.41
C THR A 58 -3.91 3.59 -8.94
N GLN A 59 -4.41 4.63 -9.61
CA GLN A 59 -4.60 4.72 -11.08
C GLN A 59 -5.37 3.53 -11.67
N LEU A 60 -6.21 2.88 -10.87
CA LEU A 60 -7.07 1.76 -11.28
C LEU A 60 -8.51 2.25 -11.50
N SER A 61 -9.20 1.66 -12.47
CA SER A 61 -10.63 1.87 -12.70
C SER A 61 -11.41 0.62 -12.30
N GLU A 62 -12.53 0.80 -11.61
CA GLU A 62 -13.40 -0.29 -11.15
C GLU A 62 -13.98 -1.12 -12.32
N ALA A 63 -14.13 -0.52 -13.50
CA ALA A 63 -14.88 -1.09 -14.62
C ALA A 63 -14.09 -2.02 -15.55
N THR A 64 -12.78 -2.24 -15.36
CA THR A 64 -11.97 -2.89 -16.40
C THR A 64 -10.91 -3.88 -15.92
N ASP A 65 -10.54 -3.90 -14.65
CA ASP A 65 -9.41 -4.71 -14.23
C ASP A 65 -9.84 -5.80 -13.23
N SER A 66 -9.43 -7.03 -13.54
CA SER A 66 -9.35 -8.19 -12.66
C SER A 66 -9.23 -7.78 -11.19
N SER A 67 -10.00 -8.46 -10.33
CA SER A 67 -10.03 -8.27 -8.87
C SER A 67 -8.70 -7.76 -8.33
N PRO A 68 -8.71 -6.69 -7.54
CA PRO A 68 -7.47 -6.09 -7.08
C PRO A 68 -6.61 -7.12 -6.38
N SER A 69 -5.30 -6.95 -6.55
CA SER A 69 -4.32 -7.91 -6.13
C SER A 69 -4.44 -8.22 -4.62
N SER A 70 -4.87 -9.45 -4.33
CA SER A 70 -5.12 -9.97 -2.99
C SER A 70 -3.82 -10.39 -2.33
N VAL A 71 -3.68 -10.11 -1.03
CA VAL A 71 -2.53 -10.52 -0.22
C VAL A 71 -3.08 -11.35 0.94
N PRO A 72 -2.72 -12.64 1.10
CA PRO A 72 -3.41 -13.57 1.99
C PRO A 72 -3.59 -13.11 3.46
N SER A 73 -2.63 -12.35 4.00
CA SER A 73 -2.63 -11.88 5.39
C SER A 73 -3.33 -10.53 5.60
N TYR A 74 -3.93 -9.96 4.54
CA TYR A 74 -4.51 -8.63 4.58
C TYR A 74 -5.88 -8.56 3.89
N PHE A 75 -6.81 -7.84 4.52
CA PHE A 75 -8.01 -7.35 3.88
C PHE A 75 -7.71 -6.09 3.07
N LEU A 76 -8.20 -6.05 1.84
CA LEU A 76 -8.07 -4.91 0.94
C LEU A 76 -9.39 -4.14 0.87
N TYR A 77 -9.40 -2.93 1.44
CA TYR A 77 -10.47 -1.97 1.23
C TYR A 77 -10.03 -1.00 0.14
N SER A 78 -10.84 -0.84 -0.91
CA SER A 78 -10.43 -0.04 -2.07
C SER A 78 -11.52 0.87 -2.55
N HIS A 79 -11.08 2.00 -3.10
CA HIS A 79 -11.90 2.92 -3.86
C HIS A 79 -11.09 3.32 -5.09
N PHE A 80 -11.18 2.47 -6.11
CA PHE A 80 -10.39 2.62 -7.32
C PHE A 80 -10.96 3.71 -8.22
N ARG A 81 -10.13 4.70 -8.49
CA ARG A 81 -10.37 5.72 -9.50
C ARG A 81 -9.08 5.96 -10.26
N PHE A 82 -9.21 6.10 -11.59
CA PHE A 82 -8.08 6.40 -12.46
C PHE A 82 -7.34 7.67 -12.01
N LYS A 83 -8.07 8.64 -11.43
CA LYS A 83 -7.52 9.81 -10.74
C LYS A 83 -7.91 9.80 -9.27
N ALA A 84 -6.94 10.03 -8.40
CA ALA A 84 -7.12 10.10 -6.94
C ALA A 84 -7.71 8.83 -6.30
N GLY A 85 -7.61 7.66 -6.95
CA GLY A 85 -7.98 6.40 -6.35
C GLY A 85 -7.11 6.06 -5.14
N CYS A 86 -7.67 5.32 -4.20
CA CYS A 86 -6.98 4.89 -2.99
C CYS A 86 -7.33 3.45 -2.62
N CYS A 87 -6.48 2.84 -1.80
CA CYS A 87 -6.77 1.58 -1.14
C CYS A 87 -6.07 1.47 0.21
N VAL A 88 -6.55 0.56 1.05
CA VAL A 88 -6.05 0.30 2.39
C VAL A 88 -5.89 -1.20 2.56
N TYR A 89 -4.70 -1.63 2.96
CA TYR A 89 -4.45 -2.98 3.44
C TYR A 89 -4.52 -2.98 4.97
N VAL A 90 -5.36 -3.84 5.52
CA VAL A 90 -5.56 -4.05 6.96
C VAL A 90 -5.18 -5.48 7.29
N ARG A 91 -4.28 -5.68 8.26
CA ARG A 91 -3.85 -7.02 8.64
C ARG A 91 -5.01 -7.83 9.23
N ASN A 92 -5.16 -9.09 8.83
CA ASN A 92 -6.35 -9.90 9.15
C ASN A 92 -6.59 -10.08 10.66
N ASP A 93 -5.55 -10.03 11.49
CA ASP A 93 -5.65 -10.20 12.95
C ASP A 93 -6.16 -8.96 13.70
N LEU A 94 -6.42 -7.85 12.99
CA LEU A 94 -6.98 -6.62 13.53
C LEU A 94 -8.49 -6.47 13.27
N THR A 95 -9.10 -7.44 12.58
CA THR A 95 -10.52 -7.54 12.21
C THR A 95 -11.13 -8.78 12.81
#